data_AF-A0A2N7AV08-F1
#
_entry.id   AF-A0A2N7AV08-F1
#
_cell.length_a   1.000
_cell.length_b   1.000
_cell.length_c   1.000
_cell.angle_alpha   90.00
_cell.angle_beta   90.00
_cell.angle_gamma   90.00
#
_symmetry.space_group_name_H-M   'P 1'
#
loop_
_entity.id
_entity.type
_entity.pdbx_description
1 polymer ?
#
loop_
_entity_poly.entity_id
_entity_poly.type
_entity_poly.pdbx_seq_one_letter_code
_entity_poly.pdbx_strand_id
1 'polypeptide(L)'
;MKRQLDSKYRELVKYINERKDGFEIMRLCKDIFEATDIWDQDTPYYPHTKEYKMIFPIYNDDFDWSDRDKLVPIIVDIYNDNYELTEPKYYWKFKELTSSFDNSLYLSTRGAYEGSKLDKNSVGLLTSQSYRIMKFTKSKVIEFLNNSTNLTIDNFTPVEEIEND
;
A
#
# COMPACT_ATOMS: atom_id res chain seq x y z
N MET A 1 21.16 6.64 -9.48
CA MET A 1 20.03 5.69 -9.52
C MET A 1 19.09 6.07 -8.39
N LYS A 2 17.79 6.29 -8.67
CA LYS A 2 16.81 6.63 -7.63
C LYS A 2 16.50 5.39 -6.77
N ARG A 3 16.31 5.56 -5.47
CA ARG A 3 15.88 4.48 -4.56
C ARG A 3 14.43 4.10 -4.89
N GLN A 4 14.15 2.81 -5.00
CA GLN A 4 12.77 2.33 -5.08
C GLN A 4 12.16 2.32 -3.67
N LEU A 5 11.10 3.10 -3.46
CA LEU A 5 10.35 3.16 -2.22
C LEU A 5 9.01 2.46 -2.38
N ASP A 6 8.63 1.64 -1.40
CA ASP A 6 7.31 1.01 -1.41
C ASP A 6 6.17 2.03 -1.39
N SER A 7 5.04 1.68 -1.99
CA SER A 7 3.85 2.54 -2.02
C SER A 7 3.33 2.93 -0.63
N LYS A 8 3.71 2.20 0.43
CA LYS A 8 3.39 2.55 1.83
C LYS A 8 3.99 3.90 2.26
N TYR A 9 5.04 4.38 1.59
CA TYR A 9 5.66 5.68 1.85
C TYR A 9 4.96 6.85 1.16
N ARG A 10 3.85 6.63 0.43
CA ARG A 10 3.15 7.67 -0.34
C ARG A 10 2.77 8.90 0.50
N GLU A 11 2.22 8.69 1.69
CA GLU A 11 1.80 9.79 2.55
C GLU A 11 2.98 10.56 3.12
N LEU A 12 4.08 9.87 3.46
CA LEU A 12 5.35 10.50 3.84
C LEU A 12 5.94 11.34 2.70
N VAL A 13 5.90 10.82 1.48
CA VAL A 13 6.34 11.53 0.27
C VAL A 13 5.54 12.82 0.08
N LYS A 14 4.21 12.74 0.15
CA LYS A 14 3.33 13.89 0.04
C LYS A 14 3.64 14.93 1.12
N TYR A 15 3.80 14.50 2.37
CA TYR A 15 4.12 15.37 3.50
C TYR A 15 5.42 16.16 3.29
N ILE A 16 6.50 15.48 2.89
CA ILE A 16 7.81 16.12 2.69
C ILE A 16 7.74 17.09 1.52
N ASN A 17 7.10 16.71 0.41
CA ASN A 17 6.97 17.58 -0.76
C ASN A 17 6.14 18.84 -0.47
N GLU A 18 5.09 18.75 0.35
CA GLU A 18 4.27 19.91 0.76
C GLU A 18 5.05 20.91 1.66
N ARG A 19 6.17 20.50 2.26
CA ARG A 19 6.94 21.31 3.23
C ARG A 19 8.37 21.63 2.80
N LYS A 20 8.82 21.09 1.66
CA LYS A 20 10.19 21.20 1.16
C LYS A 20 10.67 22.66 1.01
N ASP A 21 9.76 23.56 0.65
CA ASP A 21 10.10 24.97 0.34
C ASP A 21 10.26 25.87 1.58
N GLY A 22 9.98 25.36 2.79
CA GLY A 22 10.00 26.19 4.01
C GLY A 22 10.57 25.52 5.28
N PHE A 23 11.01 24.26 5.19
CA PHE A 23 11.53 23.50 6.34
C PHE A 23 12.92 22.92 6.07
N GLU A 24 13.79 22.97 7.09
CA GLU A 24 15.07 22.26 7.09
C GLU A 24 14.86 20.76 7.33
N ILE A 25 15.62 19.93 6.63
CA ILE A 25 15.52 18.46 6.75
C ILE A 25 15.71 17.95 8.18
N MET A 26 16.56 18.58 8.98
CA MET A 26 16.75 18.22 10.40
C MET A 26 15.48 18.43 11.21
N ARG A 27 14.73 19.50 10.92
CA ARG A 27 13.44 19.77 11.56
C ARG A 27 12.37 18.78 11.11
N LEU A 28 12.36 18.39 9.83
CA LEU A 28 11.48 17.33 9.34
C LEU A 28 11.78 15.99 10.04
N CYS A 29 13.05 15.61 10.16
CA CYS A 29 13.44 14.41 10.89
C CYS A 29 13.02 14.49 12.36
N LYS A 30 13.21 15.65 13.01
CA LYS A 30 12.78 15.87 14.39
C LYS A 30 11.27 15.72 14.55
N ASP A 31 10.46 16.40 13.73
CA ASP A 31 9.00 16.34 13.78
C ASP A 31 8.49 14.89 13.60
N ILE A 32 9.12 14.14 12.70
CA ILE A 32 8.82 12.73 12.44
C ILE A 32 9.25 11.86 13.63
N PHE A 33 10.44 12.07 14.19
CA PHE A 33 10.92 11.28 15.31
C PHE A 33 10.18 11.54 16.61
N GLU A 34 9.84 12.80 16.91
CA GLU A 34 9.01 13.16 18.04
C GLU A 34 7.60 12.55 17.92
N ALA A 35 7.07 12.42 16.70
CA ALA A 35 5.84 11.66 16.48
C ALA A 35 6.02 10.16 16.75
N THR A 36 7.20 9.58 16.52
CA THR A 36 7.48 8.16 16.78
C THR A 36 7.94 7.85 18.21
N ASP A 37 8.54 8.80 18.94
CA ASP A 37 9.12 8.61 20.28
C ASP A 37 8.10 8.63 21.43
N ILE A 38 6.80 8.65 21.12
CA ILE A 38 5.71 8.64 22.12
C ILE A 38 5.43 7.22 22.64
N TRP A 39 6.48 6.51 23.05
CA TRP A 39 6.40 5.29 23.87
C TRP A 39 7.10 5.50 25.23
N ASP A 40 7.04 6.72 25.76
CA ASP A 40 7.21 6.90 27.20
C ASP A 40 5.96 6.32 27.87
N GLN A 41 6.12 5.17 28.54
CA GLN A 41 5.03 4.33 29.06
C GLN A 41 4.11 5.05 30.06
N ASP A 42 4.51 6.23 30.53
CA ASP A 42 3.82 7.02 31.53
C ASP A 42 3.05 8.23 30.98
N THR A 43 3.13 8.53 29.68
CA THR A 43 2.38 9.64 29.07
C THR A 43 1.69 9.20 27.77
N PRO A 44 0.38 8.86 27.79
CA PRO A 44 -0.37 8.60 26.58
C PRO A 44 -0.65 9.94 25.88
N TYR A 45 0.36 10.52 25.23
CA TYR A 45 0.13 11.65 24.33
C TYR A 45 -0.49 11.07 23.06
N TYR A 46 -1.81 11.21 22.96
CA TYR A 46 -2.62 10.50 21.99
C TYR A 46 -2.14 10.69 20.52
N PRO A 47 -2.27 9.66 19.67
CA PRO A 47 -1.57 9.47 18.39
C PRO A 47 -2.25 10.19 17.21
N HIS A 48 -2.73 11.42 17.43
CA HIS A 48 -3.66 12.09 16.52
C HIS A 48 -3.06 13.20 15.68
N THR A 49 -1.73 13.37 15.69
CA THR A 49 -1.10 14.30 14.73
C THR A 49 -1.20 13.72 13.33
N LYS A 50 -1.38 14.60 12.34
CA LYS A 50 -1.46 14.22 10.91
C LYS A 50 -0.18 13.46 10.52
N GLU A 51 0.93 13.87 11.09
CA GLU A 51 2.28 13.33 10.98
C GLU A 51 2.37 11.89 11.49
N TYR A 52 1.79 11.58 12.67
CA TYR A 52 1.75 10.21 13.20
C TYR A 52 1.02 9.27 12.23
N LYS A 53 -0.15 9.67 11.72
CA LYS A 53 -0.93 8.86 10.77
C LYS A 53 -0.23 8.64 9.42
N MET A 54 0.74 9.47 9.05
CA MET A 54 1.54 9.30 7.83
C MET A 54 2.67 8.29 8.02
N ILE A 55 3.16 8.19 9.24
CA ILE A 55 4.28 7.33 9.64
C ILE A 55 3.78 5.97 10.14
N PHE A 56 2.58 5.94 10.74
CA PHE A 56 1.95 4.74 11.29
C PHE A 56 1.74 3.59 10.27
N PRO A 57 1.31 3.82 9.01
CA PRO A 57 1.22 2.76 7.99
C PRO A 57 2.57 2.17 7.59
N ILE A 58 3.68 2.87 7.86
CA ILE A 58 5.04 2.37 7.66
C ILE A 58 5.40 1.36 8.78
N TYR A 59 4.78 1.51 9.95
CA TYR A 59 5.14 0.92 11.25
C TYR A 59 3.96 0.25 11.96
N ASN A 60 3.09 -0.43 11.21
CA ASN A 60 2.00 -1.24 11.75
C ASN A 60 2.51 -2.27 12.79
N ASP A 61 1.61 -2.89 13.58
CA ASP A 61 1.82 -3.71 14.82
C ASP A 61 3.04 -4.67 14.91
N ASP A 62 3.74 -4.96 13.81
CA ASP A 62 5.03 -5.66 13.74
C ASP A 62 6.23 -4.68 13.59
N PHE A 63 6.19 -3.51 14.22
CA PHE A 63 7.28 -2.54 14.11
C PHE A 63 8.55 -3.06 14.78
N ASP A 64 9.50 -3.51 13.97
CA ASP A 64 10.88 -3.64 14.40
C ASP A 64 11.51 -2.25 14.46
N TRP A 65 11.73 -1.76 15.68
CA TRP A 65 12.42 -0.49 15.95
C TRP A 65 13.81 -0.41 15.29
N SER A 66 14.40 -1.53 14.88
CA SER A 66 15.62 -1.55 14.07
C SER A 66 15.46 -0.90 12.69
N ASP A 67 14.23 -0.77 12.18
CA ASP A 67 13.94 -0.07 10.91
C ASP A 67 13.87 1.45 11.06
N ARG A 68 13.93 1.99 12.29
CA ARG A 68 13.96 3.43 12.56
C ARG A 68 15.16 4.10 11.89
N ASP A 69 16.32 3.43 11.86
CA ASP A 69 17.54 3.92 11.23
C ASP A 69 17.41 4.06 9.70
N LYS A 70 16.45 3.37 9.08
CA LYS A 70 16.17 3.48 7.64
C LYS A 70 15.34 4.73 7.31
N LEU A 71 14.69 5.34 8.30
CA LEU A 71 13.76 6.45 8.10
C LEU A 71 14.47 7.73 7.66
N VAL A 72 15.60 8.08 8.30
CA VAL A 72 16.38 9.27 7.92
C VAL A 72 16.88 9.17 6.47
N PRO A 73 17.51 8.07 6.03
CA PRO A 73 17.85 7.88 4.62
C PRO A 73 16.65 8.01 3.68
N ILE A 74 15.46 7.51 4.05
CA ILE A 74 14.24 7.64 3.24
C ILE A 74 13.80 9.10 3.16
N ILE A 75 13.76 9.83 4.28
CA ILE A 75 13.42 11.26 4.31
C ILE A 75 14.39 12.07 3.44
N VAL A 76 15.68 11.79 3.54
CA VAL A 76 16.73 12.43 2.73
C VAL A 76 16.53 12.16 1.24
N ASP A 77 16.22 10.92 0.87
CA ASP A 77 15.96 10.57 -0.53
C ASP A 77 14.70 11.25 -1.05
N ILE A 78 13.64 11.34 -0.25
CA ILE A 78 12.40 12.05 -0.63
C ILE A 78 12.68 13.54 -0.78
N TYR A 79 13.33 14.16 0.21
CA TYR A 79 13.64 15.59 0.20
C TYR A 79 14.48 15.98 -1.02
N ASN A 80 15.43 15.14 -1.43
CA ASN A 80 16.30 15.39 -2.58
C ASN A 80 15.73 14.89 -3.93
N ASP A 81 14.48 14.40 -3.97
CA ASP A 81 13.89 13.76 -5.15
C ASP A 81 14.71 12.57 -5.71
N ASN A 82 15.44 11.88 -4.84
CA ASN A 82 16.26 10.71 -5.17
C ASN A 82 15.50 9.39 -5.03
N TYR A 83 14.18 9.39 -5.26
CA TYR A 83 13.31 8.22 -5.10
C TYR A 83 12.31 8.06 -6.24
N GLU A 84 11.83 6.83 -6.42
CA GLU A 84 10.64 6.51 -7.19
C GLU A 84 9.73 5.63 -6.33
N LEU A 85 8.43 5.97 -6.29
CA LEU A 85 7.45 5.13 -5.59
C LEU A 85 7.06 3.95 -6.47
N THR A 86 7.09 2.75 -5.89
CA THR A 86 6.49 1.59 -6.52
C THR A 86 4.99 1.77 -6.65
N GLU A 87 4.43 1.18 -7.71
CA GLU A 87 3.00 1.23 -7.96
C GLU A 87 2.24 0.55 -6.80
N PRO A 88 1.17 1.19 -6.27
CA PRO A 88 0.37 0.59 -5.20
C PRO A 88 -0.26 -0.72 -5.64
N LYS A 89 -0.42 -1.64 -4.68
CA LYS A 89 -1.17 -2.87 -4.88
C LYS A 89 -2.54 -2.75 -4.24
N TYR A 90 -3.58 -3.11 -4.99
CA TYR A 90 -4.98 -3.10 -4.54
C TYR A 90 -5.61 -4.47 -4.74
N TYR A 91 -6.66 -4.75 -3.98
CA TYR A 91 -7.65 -5.73 -4.40
C TYR A 91 -8.49 -5.12 -5.54
N TRP A 92 -8.88 -5.92 -6.51
CA TRP A 92 -9.58 -5.42 -7.70
C TRP A 92 -11.01 -5.96 -7.73
N LYS A 93 -11.96 -5.16 -7.26
CA LYS A 93 -13.39 -5.50 -7.17
C LYS A 93 -14.05 -5.35 -8.53
N PHE A 94 -14.74 -6.39 -8.99
CA PHE A 94 -15.47 -6.40 -10.26
C PHE A 94 -16.74 -5.56 -10.14
N LYS A 95 -16.98 -4.65 -11.09
CA LYS A 95 -18.04 -3.62 -11.00
C LYS A 95 -19.46 -4.14 -11.27
N GLU A 96 -19.62 -5.14 -12.13
CA GLU A 96 -20.94 -5.42 -12.73
C GLU A 96 -21.91 -6.21 -11.85
N LEU A 97 -21.50 -6.64 -10.65
CA LEU A 97 -22.41 -7.32 -9.73
C LEU A 97 -23.02 -6.35 -8.74
N THR A 98 -24.06 -5.65 -9.20
CA THR A 98 -25.02 -4.95 -8.33
C THR A 98 -26.13 -5.94 -7.94
N SER A 99 -25.79 -7.01 -7.22
CA SER A 99 -26.78 -7.97 -6.73
C SER A 99 -27.11 -7.67 -5.27
N SER A 100 -28.39 -7.80 -4.90
CA SER A 100 -28.93 -7.63 -3.54
C SER A 100 -28.41 -8.63 -2.50
N PHE A 101 -27.46 -9.49 -2.89
CA PHE A 101 -26.70 -10.38 -2.03
C PHE A 101 -25.26 -9.90 -2.10
N ASP A 102 -24.71 -9.40 -0.99
CA ASP A 102 -23.42 -8.69 -0.80
C ASP A 102 -22.13 -9.42 -1.23
N ASN A 103 -22.22 -10.42 -2.11
CA ASN A 103 -21.08 -11.16 -2.60
C ASN A 103 -20.31 -10.36 -3.66
N SER A 104 -19.42 -9.49 -3.17
CA SER A 104 -18.43 -8.79 -4.00
C SER A 104 -17.46 -9.78 -4.64
N LEU A 105 -17.30 -9.70 -5.97
CA LEU A 105 -16.29 -10.47 -6.69
C LEU A 105 -15.00 -9.67 -6.85
N TYR A 106 -13.88 -10.35 -6.66
CA TYR A 106 -12.54 -9.80 -6.77
C TYR A 106 -11.71 -10.60 -7.77
N LEU A 107 -10.82 -9.90 -8.47
CA LEU A 107 -9.83 -10.52 -9.34
C LEU A 107 -8.91 -11.44 -8.53
N SER A 108 -8.68 -12.64 -9.05
CA SER A 108 -7.70 -13.59 -8.53
C SER A 108 -6.93 -14.25 -9.68
N THR A 109 -5.70 -14.64 -9.40
CA THR A 109 -4.87 -15.44 -10.32
C THR A 109 -4.45 -16.72 -9.62
N ARG A 110 -4.63 -17.88 -10.26
CA ARG A 110 -4.32 -19.19 -9.64
C ARG A 110 -2.82 -19.56 -9.66
N GLY A 111 -1.93 -18.69 -10.13
CA GLY A 111 -0.48 -18.91 -10.23
C GLY A 111 0.35 -18.69 -8.96
N ALA A 112 -0.25 -18.27 -7.83
CA ALA A 112 0.47 -17.96 -6.60
C ALA A 112 0.57 -19.11 -5.58
N TYR A 113 0.07 -20.30 -5.92
CA TYR A 113 0.17 -21.49 -5.06
C TYR A 113 0.96 -22.59 -5.77
N GLU A 114 2.10 -22.97 -5.21
CA GLU A 114 2.88 -24.13 -5.64
C GLU A 114 2.04 -25.41 -5.47
N GLY A 115 1.56 -25.98 -6.58
CA GLY A 115 0.93 -27.32 -6.55
C GLY A 115 -0.32 -27.52 -7.42
N SER A 116 -0.90 -26.48 -8.02
CA SER A 116 -2.04 -26.68 -8.94
C SER A 116 -1.58 -26.95 -10.38
N LYS A 117 -2.08 -28.02 -11.01
CA LYS A 117 -1.84 -28.40 -12.43
C LYS A 117 -2.62 -27.52 -13.44
N LEU A 118 -3.18 -26.40 -13.00
CA LEU A 118 -3.90 -25.46 -13.87
C LEU A 118 -2.91 -24.39 -14.34
N ASP A 119 -3.12 -23.85 -15.55
CA ASP A 119 -2.25 -22.85 -16.14
C ASP A 119 -1.99 -21.69 -15.17
N LYS A 120 -0.70 -21.39 -14.94
CA LYS A 120 -0.22 -20.30 -14.04
C LYS A 120 -0.74 -18.91 -14.44
N ASN A 121 -1.39 -18.81 -15.60
CA ASN A 121 -1.95 -17.60 -16.18
C ASN A 121 -3.49 -17.58 -16.17
N SER A 122 -4.13 -18.52 -15.46
CA SER A 122 -5.59 -18.49 -15.29
C SER A 122 -6.03 -17.36 -14.36
N VAL A 123 -6.83 -16.45 -14.91
CA VAL A 123 -7.47 -15.34 -14.22
C VAL A 123 -8.91 -15.73 -13.92
N GLY A 124 -9.38 -15.39 -12.72
CA GLY A 124 -10.76 -15.65 -12.31
C GLY A 124 -11.29 -14.60 -11.36
N LEU A 125 -12.56 -14.73 -11.02
CA LEU A 125 -13.23 -13.92 -10.01
C LEU A 125 -13.55 -14.80 -8.80
N LEU A 126 -13.25 -14.31 -7.59
CA LEU A 126 -13.53 -14.99 -6.33
C LEU A 126 -14.29 -14.06 -5.39
N THR A 127 -15.08 -14.63 -4.48
CA THR A 127 -15.78 -13.85 -3.43
C THR A 127 -14.81 -13.37 -2.36
N SER A 128 -15.16 -12.30 -1.64
CA SER A 128 -14.41 -11.74 -0.49
C SER A 128 -13.94 -12.80 0.51
N GLN A 129 -14.75 -13.83 0.75
CA GLN A 129 -14.47 -14.93 1.67
C GLN A 129 -13.34 -15.89 1.20
N SER A 130 -12.81 -15.71 -0.01
CA SER A 130 -11.76 -16.57 -0.53
C SER A 130 -10.38 -16.11 -0.06
N TYR A 131 -9.66 -16.99 0.63
CA TYR A 131 -8.24 -16.82 1.01
C TYR A 131 -7.26 -16.70 -0.18
N ARG A 132 -7.75 -16.67 -1.42
CA ARG A 132 -6.98 -16.69 -2.67
C ARG A 132 -7.01 -15.36 -3.41
N ILE A 133 -7.59 -14.31 -2.82
CA ILE A 133 -7.54 -12.96 -3.38
C ILE A 133 -6.22 -12.31 -2.97
N MET A 134 -5.52 -11.73 -3.94
CA MET A 134 -4.25 -11.04 -3.70
C MET A 134 -4.33 -9.60 -4.20
N LYS A 135 -3.47 -8.74 -3.63
CA LYS A 135 -3.31 -7.38 -4.13
C LYS A 135 -2.39 -7.35 -5.36
N PHE A 136 -2.78 -6.61 -6.39
CA PHE A 136 -2.00 -6.43 -7.61
C PHE A 136 -1.85 -4.95 -7.95
N THR A 137 -0.78 -4.60 -8.66
CA THR A 137 -0.65 -3.27 -9.27
C THR A 137 -1.55 -3.17 -10.50
N LYS A 138 -1.94 -1.96 -10.92
CA LYS A 138 -2.79 -1.75 -12.10
C LYS A 138 -2.10 -2.30 -13.34
N SER A 139 -0.80 -2.06 -13.50
CA SER A 139 -0.02 -2.59 -14.63
C SER A 139 -0.09 -4.11 -14.72
N LYS A 140 0.01 -4.80 -13.58
CA LYS A 140 -0.07 -6.26 -13.51
C LYS A 140 -1.47 -6.80 -13.79
N VAL A 141 -2.52 -6.08 -13.37
CA VAL A 141 -3.89 -6.43 -13.77
C VAL A 141 -4.10 -6.26 -15.26
N ILE A 142 -3.64 -5.16 -15.85
CA ILE A 142 -3.72 -4.95 -17.31
C ILE A 142 -3.03 -6.09 -18.06
N GLU A 143 -1.84 -6.51 -17.62
CA GLU A 143 -1.12 -7.66 -18.17
C GLU A 143 -1.95 -8.95 -18.11
N PHE A 144 -2.54 -9.25 -16.95
CA PHE A 144 -3.37 -10.44 -16.78
C PHE A 144 -4.63 -10.44 -17.64
N LEU A 145 -5.31 -9.29 -17.72
CA LEU A 145 -6.57 -9.18 -18.44
C LEU A 145 -6.35 -9.26 -19.96
N ASN A 146 -5.32 -8.57 -20.48
CA ASN A 146 -5.00 -8.54 -21.91
C ASN A 146 -4.60 -9.91 -22.47
N ASN A 147 -4.01 -10.78 -21.65
CA ASN A 147 -3.49 -12.07 -22.09
C ASN A 147 -4.51 -13.21 -21.99
N SER A 148 -5.56 -13.06 -21.19
CA SER A 148 -6.38 -14.21 -20.76
C SER A 148 -7.90 -13.97 -20.81
N THR A 149 -8.37 -12.74 -21.07
CA THR A 149 -9.81 -12.40 -20.94
C THR A 149 -10.27 -11.34 -21.94
N ASN A 150 -11.58 -11.19 -22.13
CA ASN A 150 -12.19 -10.04 -22.82
C ASN A 150 -12.47 -8.85 -21.87
N LEU A 151 -12.06 -8.96 -20.61
CA LEU A 151 -12.25 -7.91 -19.62
C LEU A 151 -11.14 -6.88 -19.73
N THR A 152 -11.43 -5.67 -19.29
CA THR A 152 -10.46 -4.57 -19.20
C THR A 152 -10.37 -4.09 -17.76
N ILE A 153 -9.35 -3.30 -17.46
CA ILE A 153 -9.19 -2.68 -16.14
C ILE A 153 -10.41 -1.84 -15.74
N ASP A 154 -11.16 -1.32 -16.71
CA ASP A 154 -12.34 -0.49 -16.48
C ASP A 154 -13.53 -1.28 -15.92
N ASN A 155 -13.51 -2.61 -16.01
CA ASN A 155 -14.49 -3.47 -15.35
C ASN A 155 -14.22 -3.64 -13.85
N PHE A 156 -13.13 -3.05 -13.31
CA PHE A 156 -12.70 -3.22 -11.92
C PHE A 156 -12.51 -1.89 -11.19
N THR A 157 -12.73 -1.93 -9.87
CA THR A 157 -12.47 -0.84 -8.93
C THR A 157 -11.37 -1.28 -7.96
N PRO A 158 -10.28 -0.50 -7.79
CA PRO A 158 -9.27 -0.80 -6.78
C PRO A 158 -9.81 -0.53 -5.38
N VAL A 159 -9.58 -1.46 -4.45
CA VAL A 159 -9.89 -1.29 -3.02
C VAL A 159 -8.69 -1.72 -2.15
N GLU A 160 -8.50 -1.04 -1.02
CA GLU A 160 -7.36 -1.25 -0.13
C GLU A 160 -7.54 -2.49 0.76
N GLU A 161 -8.78 -2.75 1.17
CA GLU A 161 -9.16 -3.86 2.04
C GLU A 161 -10.38 -4.59 1.49
N ILE A 162 -10.53 -5.85 1.87
CA ILE A 162 -11.72 -6.63 1.55
C ILE A 162 -12.70 -6.42 2.70
N GLU A 163 -13.86 -5.86 2.40
CA GLU A 163 -14.99 -5.80 3.33
C GLU A 163 -15.43 -7.25 3.62
N ASN A 164 -15.23 -7.68 4.87
CA ASN A 164 -15.75 -8.95 5.38
C ASN A 164 -16.98 -8.63 6.23
N ASP A 165 -18.14 -9.11 5.80
CA ASP A 165 -19.36 -9.14 6.63
C ASP A 165 -19.28 -10.28 7.66
#